data_AF-A0A371YZF4-F1
#
_entry.id   AF-A0A371YZF4-F1
#
_cell.length_a   1.000
_cell.length_b   1.000
_cell.length_c   1.000
_cell.angle_alpha   90.00
_cell.angle_beta   90.00
_cell.angle_gamma   90.00
#
_symmetry.space_group_name_H-M   'P 1'
#
loop_
_entity.id
_entity.type
_entity.pdbx_description
1 polymer ?
#
loop_
_entity_poly.entity_id
_entity_poly.type
_entity_poly.pdbx_seq_one_letter_code
_entity_poly.pdbx_strand_id
1 'polypeptide(L)' 'MSSAERVSPSTPGNSGVAGDDDHKVPPVAEMARLIGLSIPAACMPDVLKNTALLQGYADLLGGFALPDDCEPAYEYEP' A
#
# COMPACT_ATOMS: atom_id res chain seq x y z
N MET A 1 -28.49 18.37 -36.55
CA MET A 1 -28.09 16.95 -36.51
C MET A 1 -26.64 16.92 -36.08
N SER A 2 -26.36 16.81 -34.77
CA SER A 2 -24.98 16.78 -34.26
C SER A 2 -24.82 15.50 -33.45
N SER A 3 -24.11 14.53 -34.01
CA SER A 3 -23.85 13.21 -33.43
C SER A 3 -22.66 13.30 -32.48
N ALA A 4 -22.85 12.93 -31.22
CA ALA A 4 -21.76 12.75 -30.28
C ALA A 4 -21.14 11.36 -30.50
N GLU A 5 -19.91 11.31 -31.01
CA GLU A 5 -19.11 10.08 -31.04
C GLU A 5 -18.71 9.71 -29.60
N ARG A 6 -19.28 8.61 -29.10
CA ARG A 6 -18.82 7.97 -27.86
C ARG A 6 -17.73 6.97 -28.23
N VAL A 7 -16.47 7.38 -28.09
CA VAL A 7 -15.34 6.44 -28.11
C VAL A 7 -15.14 5.92 -26.68
N SER A 8 -15.47 4.65 -26.48
CA SER A 8 -15.27 3.91 -25.24
C SER A 8 -13.77 3.77 -24.92
N PRO A 9 -13.35 3.85 -23.65
CA PRO A 9 -11.98 3.51 -23.28
C PRO A 9 -11.78 1.98 -23.34
N SER A 10 -10.73 1.58 -24.06
CA SER A 10 -10.29 0.19 -24.16
C SER A 10 -9.77 -0.33 -22.82
N THR A 11 -10.17 -1.56 -22.46
CA THR A 11 -9.72 -2.30 -21.27
C THR A 11 -8.21 -2.56 -21.34
N PRO A 12 -7.42 -2.28 -20.28
CA PRO A 12 -6.05 -2.77 -20.21
C PRO A 12 -6.08 -4.28 -19.91
N GLY A 13 -5.50 -5.06 -20.82
CA GLY A 13 -5.25 -6.47 -20.62
C GLY A 13 -4.29 -6.67 -19.45
N ASN A 14 -4.77 -7.38 -18.42
CA ASN A 14 -3.99 -7.75 -17.25
C ASN A 14 -3.03 -8.88 -17.62
N SER A 15 -1.87 -8.53 -18.20
CA SER A 15 -0.74 -9.46 -18.30
C SER A 15 -0.05 -9.48 -16.95
N GLY A 16 -0.26 -10.58 -16.23
CA GLY A 16 0.27 -10.78 -14.90
C GLY A 16 1.79 -10.73 -14.85
N VAL A 17 2.30 -9.92 -13.93
CA VAL A 17 3.43 -10.30 -13.08
C VAL A 17 2.82 -10.56 -11.71
N ALA A 18 2.51 -11.82 -11.45
CA ALA A 18 2.32 -12.28 -10.08
C ALA A 18 3.73 -12.28 -9.45
N GLY A 19 4.10 -11.15 -8.86
CA GLY A 19 5.13 -11.16 -7.83
C GLY A 19 4.56 -11.95 -6.67
N ASP A 20 5.08 -13.15 -6.49
CA ASP A 20 4.88 -13.99 -5.31
C ASP A 20 5.58 -13.31 -4.13
N ASP A 21 5.03 -12.20 -3.65
CA ASP A 21 5.40 -11.64 -2.35
C ASP A 21 4.69 -12.48 -1.27
N ASP A 22 5.16 -13.71 -1.09
CA ASP A 22 4.82 -14.58 0.05
C ASP A 22 5.48 -14.07 1.36
N HIS A 23 5.88 -12.79 1.38
CA HIS A 23 6.24 -12.04 2.56
C HIS A 23 4.99 -11.81 3.41
N LYS A 24 4.55 -12.90 4.07
CA LYS A 24 3.57 -12.83 5.13
C LYS A 24 4.05 -11.81 6.16
N VAL A 25 3.39 -10.66 6.20
CA VAL A 25 3.68 -9.59 7.16
C VAL A 25 3.74 -10.21 8.56
N PRO A 26 4.85 -10.05 9.30
CA PRO A 26 4.96 -10.62 10.63
C PRO A 26 3.84 -10.07 11.53
N PRO A 27 3.32 -10.86 12.49
CA PRO A 27 2.34 -10.36 13.44
C PRO A 27 2.83 -9.08 14.13
N VAL A 28 1.93 -8.14 14.42
CA VAL A 28 2.25 -6.83 15.04
C VAL A 28 3.15 -6.95 16.28
N ALA A 29 2.89 -7.94 17.14
CA ALA A 29 3.69 -8.18 18.34
C ALA A 29 5.14 -8.58 18.00
N GLU A 30 5.33 -9.34 16.92
CA GLU A 30 6.66 -9.75 16.46
C GLU A 30 7.40 -8.57 15.82
N MET A 31 6.72 -7.76 15.01
CA MET A 31 7.31 -6.53 14.45
C MET A 31 7.77 -5.57 15.57
N ALA A 32 6.95 -5.37 16.60
CA ALA A 32 7.31 -4.55 17.75
C ALA A 32 8.55 -5.10 18.48
N ARG A 33 8.61 -6.43 18.69
CA ARG A 33 9.75 -7.09 19.30
C ARG A 33 11.04 -6.90 18.48
N LEU A 34 10.97 -7.03 17.16
CA LEU A 34 12.12 -6.89 16.26
C LEU A 34 12.74 -5.49 16.31
N ILE A 35 11.94 -4.45 16.53
CA ILE A 35 12.42 -3.06 16.66
C ILE A 35 12.68 -2.64 18.12
N GLY A 36 12.60 -3.57 19.08
CA GLY A 36 12.82 -3.28 20.50
C GLY A 36 11.69 -2.49 21.17
N LEU A 37 10.49 -2.49 20.60
CA LEU A 37 9.33 -1.79 21.13
C LEU A 37 8.44 -2.72 21.97
N SER A 38 8.07 -2.27 23.17
CA SER A 38 7.10 -2.93 24.03
C SER A 38 5.70 -2.37 23.79
N ILE A 39 4.73 -3.24 23.51
CA ILE A 39 3.31 -2.87 23.43
C ILE A 39 2.62 -3.37 24.71
N PRO A 40 2.12 -2.48 25.57
CA PRO A 40 1.30 -2.88 26.71
C PRO A 40 0.09 -3.70 26.25
N ALA A 41 -0.23 -4.79 26.96
CA ALA A 41 -1.32 -5.69 26.57
C ALA A 41 -2.66 -4.96 26.39
N ALA A 42 -2.94 -3.94 27.21
CA ALA A 42 -4.14 -3.12 27.11
C ALA A 42 -4.23 -2.31 25.80
N CYS A 43 -3.10 -1.99 25.17
CA CYS A 43 -3.05 -1.22 23.93
C CYS A 43 -3.15 -2.10 22.68
N MET A 44 -2.87 -3.41 22.79
CA MET A 44 -2.81 -4.33 21.65
C MET A 44 -4.08 -4.30 20.76
N PRO A 45 -5.31 -4.27 21.31
CA PRO A 45 -6.52 -4.22 20.48
C PRO A 45 -6.58 -2.99 19.57
N ASP A 46 -6.14 -1.83 20.05
CA ASP A 46 -6.20 -0.59 19.29
C ASP A 46 -5.01 -0.47 18.31
N VAL A 47 -3.84 -1.01 18.67
CA VAL A 47 -2.73 -1.15 17.72
C VAL A 47 -3.16 -2.02 16.54
N LEU A 48 -3.81 -3.16 16.77
CA LEU A 48 -4.30 -4.02 15.69
C LEU A 48 -5.30 -3.32 14.77
N LYS A 49 -6.24 -2.55 15.34
CA LYS A 49 -7.20 -1.74 14.55
C LYS A 49 -6.48 -0.72 13.68
N ASN A 50 -5.51 -0.01 14.26
CA ASN A 50 -4.74 1.00 13.54
C ASN A 50 -3.88 0.38 12.44
N THR A 51 -3.25 -0.77 12.70
CA THR A 51 -2.50 -1.51 11.69
C THR A 51 -3.40 -1.92 10.53
N ALA A 52 -4.61 -2.42 10.78
CA ALA A 52 -5.55 -2.77 9.72
C ALA A 52 -5.98 -1.55 8.89
N LEU A 53 -6.20 -0.40 9.53
CA LEU A 53 -6.50 0.85 8.83
C LEU A 53 -5.31 1.30 7.95
N LEU A 54 -4.10 1.27 8.48
CA LEU A 54 -2.89 1.64 7.74
C LEU A 54 -2.61 0.69 6.59
N GLN A 55 -2.89 -0.61 6.74
CA GLN A 55 -2.80 -1.56 5.65
C GLN A 55 -3.72 -1.19 4.49
N GLY A 56 -4.96 -0.75 4.77
CA GLY A 56 -5.88 -0.28 3.72
C GLY A 56 -5.35 0.93 2.95
N TYR A 57 -4.64 1.85 3.61
CA TYR A 57 -3.97 2.95 2.92
C TYR A 57 -2.75 2.48 2.12
N ALA A 58 -1.97 1.54 2.65
CA ALA A 58 -0.85 0.95 1.92
C ALA A 58 -1.33 0.23 0.66
N ASP A 59 -2.43 -0.52 0.73
CA ASP A 59 -3.03 -1.21 -0.42
C ASP A 59 -3.49 -0.19 -1.49
N LEU A 60 -4.07 0.94 -1.07
CA LEU A 60 -4.46 2.02 -1.97
C LEU A 60 -3.25 2.62 -2.71
N LEU A 61 -2.15 2.84 -2.00
CA LEU A 61 -0.90 3.34 -2.58
C LEU A 61 -0.24 2.29 -3.48
N GLY A 62 -0.22 1.02 -3.08
CA GLY A 62 0.33 -0.08 -3.88
C GLY A 62 -0.46 -0.35 -5.17
N GLY A 63 -1.74 0.05 -5.21
CA GLY A 63 -2.54 0.06 -6.43
C GLY A 63 -2.21 1.19 -7.40
N PHE A 64 -1.37 2.15 -7.00
CA PHE A 64 -0.95 3.26 -7.85
C PHE A 64 0.36 2.91 -8.58
N ALA A 65 0.31 2.86 -9.91
CA ALA A 65 1.50 2.61 -10.72
C ALA A 65 2.38 3.87 -10.76
N LEU A 66 3.44 3.86 -9.95
CA LEU A 66 4.49 4.89 -10.01
C LEU A 66 5.47 4.56 -11.15
N PRO A 67 5.82 5.54 -11.99
CA PRO A 67 6.94 5.39 -12.92
C PRO A 67 8.26 5.09 -12.19
N ASP A 68 9.16 4.35 -12.83
CA ASP A 68 10.49 4.03 -12.27
C ASP A 68 11.36 5.29 -12.07
N ASP A 69 11.07 6.39 -12.77
CA ASP A 69 11.73 7.69 -12.65
C ASP A 69 11.02 8.64 -11.67
N CYS A 70 10.05 8.14 -10.90
CA CYS A 70 9.40 8.89 -9.84
C CYS A 70 10.34 9.05 -8.63
N GLU A 71 11.04 10.17 -8.57
CA GLU A 71 11.87 10.54 -7.42
C GLU A 71 11.03 10.74 -6.14
N PRO A 72 11.59 10.46 -4.95
CA PRO A 72 10.96 10.80 -3.68
C PRO A 72 10.61 12.29 -3.58
N ALA A 73 9.48 12.61 -2.95
CA ALA A 73 9.10 14.00 -2.74
C ALA A 73 10.06 14.67 -1.74
N TYR A 74 10.75 15.73 -2.20
CA TYR A 74 11.61 16.70 -1.48
C TYR A 74 12.45 16.12 -0.31
N GLU A 75 13.75 15.93 -0.55
CA GLU A 75 14.72 15.70 0.52
C GLU A 75 15.09 17.00 1.25
N TYR A 76 15.50 16.88 2.52
CA TYR A 76 16.04 17.99 3.31
C TYR A 76 17.25 18.61 2.61
N GLU A 77 17.20 19.92 2.33
CA GLU A 77 18.38 20.71 1.94
C GLU A 77 19.08 21.24 3.22
N PRO A 78 20.35 20.84 3.47
CA PRO A 78 21.11 21.26 4.66
C PRO A 78 21.44 22.75 4.75
#